data_AF-A0A1B6DY72-F1
#
_entry.id   AF-A0A1B6DY72-F1
#
_cell.length_a   1.000
_cell.length_b   1.000
_cell.length_c   1.000
_cell.angle_alpha   90.00
_cell.angle_beta   90.00
_cell.angle_gamma   90.00
#
_symmetry.space_group_name_H-M   'P 1'
#
loop_
_entity.id
_entity.type
_entity.pdbx_description
1 polymer ?
#
loop_
_entity_poly.entity_id
_entity_poly.type
_entity_poly.pdbx_seq_one_letter_code
_entity_poly.pdbx_strand_id
1 'polypeptide(L)'
;MCGVNERPIIWITHSMGGLIVKKMLVEAYHSKEKCIRDISVKTKAIIFMGTPHKGSPLANIDEILRPIILPSSEVDDLKYNSPMLRELNENFLEFMNQVPLKVVSFAETKSTTHHILGIEFHLFPSDSANPDTGELFELPCKHEHIAKPKNRSLNDDFKDIKNFASGMIS
;
A
#
# COMPACT_ATOMS: atom_id res chain seq x y z
N MET A 1 -2.03 30.69 -15.75
CA MET A 1 -1.79 29.84 -14.56
C MET A 1 -1.84 28.39 -15.03
N CYS A 2 -0.75 27.64 -14.85
CA CYS A 2 -0.59 26.30 -15.39
C CYS A 2 -1.47 25.30 -14.60
N GLY A 3 -2.20 24.40 -15.27
CA GLY A 3 -3.18 23.46 -14.73
C GLY A 3 -2.61 22.35 -13.81
N VAL A 4 -1.84 22.75 -12.80
CA VAL A 4 -1.22 21.87 -11.79
C VAL A 4 -2.21 21.49 -10.68
N ASN A 5 -3.37 22.17 -10.61
CA ASN A 5 -4.37 21.96 -9.55
C ASN A 5 -5.49 20.96 -9.88
N GLU A 6 -5.49 20.32 -11.06
CA GLU A 6 -6.59 19.45 -11.50
C GLU A 6 -6.16 18.01 -11.83
N ARG A 7 -4.88 17.66 -11.66
CA ARG A 7 -4.38 16.35 -12.09
C ARG A 7 -4.73 15.26 -11.08
N PRO A 8 -5.43 14.19 -11.48
CA PRO A 8 -5.68 13.05 -10.61
C PRO A 8 -4.37 12.35 -10.24
N ILE A 9 -4.27 11.86 -9.00
CA ILE A 9 -3.12 11.12 -8.50
C ILE A 9 -3.45 9.63 -8.48
N ILE A 10 -2.54 8.82 -9.01
CA ILE A 10 -2.59 7.34 -8.97
C ILE A 10 -1.31 6.87 -8.29
N TRP A 11 -1.46 6.10 -7.23
CA TRP A 11 -0.32 5.49 -6.53
C TRP A 11 -0.09 4.07 -7.02
N ILE A 12 1.16 3.73 -7.31
CA ILE A 12 1.59 2.35 -7.53
C ILE A 12 2.64 2.07 -6.47
N THR A 13 2.36 1.08 -5.63
CA THR A 13 3.15 0.84 -4.43
C THR A 13 3.58 -0.61 -4.38
N HIS A 14 4.74 -0.84 -3.79
CA HIS A 14 5.32 -2.16 -3.63
C HIS A 14 5.65 -2.39 -2.17
N SER A 15 5.30 -3.57 -1.65
CA SER A 15 5.63 -3.99 -0.30
C SER A 15 5.18 -2.92 0.72
N MET A 16 6.10 -2.49 1.57
CA MET A 16 5.90 -1.46 2.59
C MET A 16 5.55 -0.07 2.07
N GLY A 17 5.86 0.23 0.80
CA GLY A 17 5.45 1.48 0.17
C GLY A 17 3.95 1.72 0.28
N GLY A 18 3.15 0.64 0.22
CA GLY A 18 1.70 0.73 0.36
C GLY A 18 1.25 1.17 1.74
N LEU A 19 1.95 0.75 2.80
CA LEU A 19 1.64 1.15 4.19
C LEU A 19 1.94 2.63 4.40
N ILE A 20 3.06 3.12 3.86
CA ILE A 20 3.45 4.53 3.93
C ILE A 20 2.41 5.40 3.23
N VAL A 21 1.99 5.01 2.01
CA VAL A 21 0.98 5.74 1.26
C VAL A 21 -0.39 5.73 1.98
N LYS A 22 -0.81 4.60 2.57
CA LYS A 22 -2.03 4.55 3.39
C LYS A 22 -2.00 5.60 4.50
N LYS A 23 -0.94 5.61 5.32
CA LYS A 23 -0.80 6.54 6.43
C LYS A 23 -0.77 7.99 5.95
N MET A 24 0.03 8.28 4.92
CA MET A 24 0.13 9.61 4.34
C MET A 24 -1.23 10.13 3.85
N LEU A 25 -2.05 9.29 3.20
CA LEU A 25 -3.36 9.72 2.69
C LEU A 25 -4.36 9.99 3.81
N VAL A 26 -4.38 9.15 4.85
CA VAL A 26 -5.20 9.37 6.06
C VAL A 26 -4.80 10.68 6.75
N GLU A 27 -3.50 10.88 7.01
CA GLU A 27 -3.00 12.12 7.63
C GLU A 27 -3.28 13.35 6.75
N ALA A 28 -3.08 13.22 5.44
CA ALA A 28 -3.36 14.30 4.51
C ALA A 28 -4.83 14.70 4.54
N TYR A 29 -5.75 13.73 4.60
CA TYR A 29 -7.20 14.00 4.68
C TYR A 29 -7.58 14.83 5.91
N HIS A 30 -6.98 14.53 7.07
CA HIS A 30 -7.22 15.27 8.32
C HIS A 30 -6.44 16.59 8.44
N SER A 31 -5.52 16.89 7.51
CA SER A 31 -4.74 18.12 7.56
C SER A 31 -5.62 19.36 7.35
N LYS A 32 -5.36 20.40 8.16
CA LYS A 32 -6.00 21.73 8.01
C LYS A 32 -5.48 22.46 6.77
N GLU A 33 -4.25 22.19 6.37
CA GLU A 33 -3.61 22.80 5.21
C GLU A 33 -4.21 22.25 3.92
N LYS A 34 -4.83 23.15 3.13
CA LYS A 34 -5.51 22.75 1.89
C LYS A 34 -4.58 22.04 0.90
N CYS A 35 -3.34 22.52 0.76
CA CYS A 35 -2.37 21.92 -0.15
C CYS A 35 -2.04 20.46 0.19
N ILE A 36 -1.96 20.12 1.48
CA ILE A 36 -1.74 18.77 1.96
C ILE A 36 -3.00 17.93 1.77
N ARG A 37 -4.16 18.44 2.18
CA ARG A 37 -5.45 17.76 2.02
C ARG A 37 -5.79 17.44 0.57
N ASP A 38 -5.43 18.34 -0.35
CA ASP A 38 -5.58 18.13 -1.79
C ASP A 38 -4.92 16.84 -2.27
N ILE A 39 -3.84 16.34 -1.64
CA ILE A 39 -3.20 15.06 -2.00
C ILE A 39 -4.20 13.91 -1.85
N SER A 40 -4.92 13.86 -0.73
CA SER A 40 -5.93 12.84 -0.47
C SER A 40 -7.12 12.95 -1.42
N VAL A 41 -7.67 14.16 -1.59
CA VAL A 41 -8.87 14.41 -2.41
C VAL A 41 -8.63 14.21 -3.91
N LYS A 42 -7.40 14.48 -4.38
CA LYS A 42 -7.00 14.27 -5.78
C LYS A 42 -6.56 12.84 -6.06
N THR A 43 -6.33 12.02 -5.04
CA THR A 43 -6.01 10.61 -5.23
C THR A 43 -7.25 9.86 -5.71
N LYS A 44 -7.16 9.26 -6.90
CA LYS A 44 -8.26 8.50 -7.53
C LYS A 44 -8.07 7.00 -7.43
N ALA A 45 -6.82 6.56 -7.30
CA ALA A 45 -6.49 5.15 -7.32
C ALA A 45 -5.24 4.80 -6.49
N ILE A 46 -5.22 3.58 -5.95
CA ILE A 46 -4.00 2.94 -5.45
C ILE A 46 -3.91 1.53 -5.99
N ILE A 47 -2.73 1.16 -6.47
CA ILE A 47 -2.33 -0.20 -6.78
C ILE A 47 -1.33 -0.66 -5.71
N PHE A 48 -1.70 -1.69 -4.95
CA PHE A 48 -0.85 -2.34 -3.98
C PHE A 48 -0.22 -3.59 -4.59
N MET A 49 1.08 -3.76 -4.42
CA MET A 49 1.79 -4.95 -4.91
C MET A 49 2.56 -5.58 -3.76
N GLY A 50 2.02 -6.67 -3.21
CA GLY A 50 2.62 -7.42 -2.10
C GLY A 50 2.63 -6.62 -0.79
N THR A 51 1.70 -5.70 -0.60
CA THR A 51 1.64 -4.89 0.62
C THR A 51 1.02 -5.71 1.77
N PRO A 52 1.71 -5.88 2.91
CA PRO A 52 1.18 -6.62 4.06
C PRO A 52 0.25 -5.72 4.90
N HIS A 53 -0.95 -5.44 4.38
CA HIS A 53 -1.92 -4.51 4.97
C HIS A 53 -2.29 -4.78 6.42
N LYS A 54 -2.37 -6.03 6.84
CA LYS A 54 -2.74 -6.43 8.22
C LYS A 54 -1.55 -6.95 9.04
N GLY A 55 -0.36 -6.89 8.46
CA GLY A 55 0.86 -7.47 9.02
C GLY A 55 1.04 -8.95 8.73
N SER A 56 2.18 -9.50 9.18
CA SER A 56 2.49 -10.94 9.10
C SER A 56 2.60 -11.50 10.52
N PRO A 57 2.20 -12.77 10.75
CA PRO A 57 2.33 -13.43 12.06
C PRO A 57 3.76 -13.45 12.63
N LEU A 58 4.80 -13.28 11.81
CA LEU A 58 6.20 -13.40 12.20
C LEU A 58 7.03 -12.12 12.02
N ALA A 59 6.45 -10.99 11.61
CA ALA A 59 7.22 -9.80 11.25
C ALA A 59 7.07 -8.62 12.24
N ASN A 60 8.20 -8.08 12.71
CA ASN A 60 8.27 -6.81 13.47
C ASN A 60 8.23 -5.61 12.55
N ILE A 61 7.04 -5.34 12.00
CA ILE A 61 6.83 -4.23 11.06
C ILE A 61 7.06 -2.87 11.74
N ASP A 62 6.89 -2.81 13.06
CA ASP A 62 7.23 -1.67 13.91
C ASP A 62 8.66 -1.17 13.67
N GLU A 63 9.65 -2.06 13.57
CA GLU A 63 11.06 -1.67 13.40
C GLU A 63 11.32 -1.02 12.04
N ILE A 64 10.46 -1.24 11.04
CA ILE A 64 10.61 -0.62 9.72
C ILE A 64 9.74 0.62 9.54
N LEU A 65 8.50 0.60 10.03
CA LEU A 65 7.63 1.76 9.91
C LEU A 65 8.08 2.90 10.82
N ARG A 66 8.64 2.63 12.00
CA ARG A 66 9.14 3.68 12.90
C ARG A 66 10.12 4.64 12.24
N PRO A 67 11.25 4.21 11.65
CA PRO A 67 12.21 5.14 11.05
C PRO A 67 11.66 5.89 9.83
N ILE A 68 10.60 5.38 9.18
CA ILE A 68 10.00 5.99 7.99
C ILE A 68 8.86 6.95 8.34
N ILE A 69 8.05 6.61 9.35
CA ILE A 69 6.87 7.37 9.78
C ILE A 69 7.22 8.40 10.86
N LEU A 70 8.26 8.16 11.67
CA LEU A 70 8.63 8.99 12.82
C LEU A 70 10.09 9.45 12.67
N PRO A 71 10.36 10.70 12.23
CA PRO A 71 11.70 11.26 12.31
C PRO A 71 12.06 11.44 13.79
N SER A 72 13.25 10.92 14.13
CA SER A 72 13.82 10.75 15.47
C SER A 72 13.81 12.00 16.37
N SER A 73 12.96 12.03 17.39
CA SER A 73 13.27 12.58 18.73
C SER A 73 12.19 12.32 19.79
N GLU A 74 10.98 11.90 19.43
CA GLU A 74 9.99 11.50 20.42
C GLU A 74 9.58 10.03 20.26
N VAL A 75 9.34 9.39 21.41
CA VAL A 75 8.63 8.14 21.66
C VAL A 75 9.52 6.94 22.04
N ASP A 76 9.61 6.74 23.36
CA ASP A 76 10.21 5.60 24.06
C ASP A 76 9.21 4.43 24.29
N ASP A 77 7.95 4.55 23.80
CA ASP A 77 6.85 3.62 24.15
C ASP A 77 6.05 3.11 22.95
N LEU A 78 6.73 2.63 21.91
CA LEU A 78 6.10 1.70 20.98
C LEU A 78 6.75 0.34 21.21
N LYS A 79 5.99 -0.67 21.59
CA LYS A 79 6.40 -2.08 21.54
C LYS A 79 5.21 -2.92 21.11
N TYR A 80 5.39 -3.62 19.98
CA TYR A 80 4.77 -4.87 19.56
C TYR A 80 3.24 -4.97 19.63
N ASN A 81 2.60 -5.07 18.47
CA ASN A 81 1.94 -6.28 17.96
C ASN A 81 1.10 -5.87 16.72
N SER A 82 0.44 -6.81 16.05
CA SER A 82 -0.47 -6.61 14.92
C SER A 82 -1.56 -5.49 14.99
N PRO A 83 -1.95 -4.87 16.14
CA PRO A 83 -2.97 -3.82 16.16
C PRO A 83 -2.67 -2.60 15.30
N MET A 84 -1.43 -2.11 15.23
CA MET A 84 -1.15 -0.84 14.54
C MET A 84 -1.47 -0.90 13.03
N LEU A 85 -1.18 -2.03 12.37
CA LEU A 85 -1.48 -2.19 10.95
C LEU A 85 -2.95 -2.42 10.69
N ARG A 86 -3.63 -3.10 11.62
CA ARG A 86 -5.08 -3.26 11.58
C ARG A 86 -5.76 -1.91 11.76
N GLU A 87 -5.34 -1.13 12.74
CA GLU A 87 -5.79 0.25 12.96
C GLU A 87 -5.49 1.13 11.75
N LEU A 88 -4.29 1.05 11.17
CA LEU A 88 -3.96 1.75 9.93
C LEU A 88 -4.88 1.32 8.77
N ASN A 89 -5.19 0.03 8.67
CA ASN A 89 -6.11 -0.48 7.66
C ASN A 89 -7.54 0.02 7.89
N GLU A 90 -8.02 -0.03 9.13
CA GLU A 90 -9.33 0.45 9.56
C GLU A 90 -9.48 1.95 9.26
N ASN A 91 -8.51 2.78 9.68
CA ASN A 91 -8.47 4.21 9.37
C ASN A 91 -8.45 4.48 7.87
N PHE A 92 -7.73 3.66 7.09
CA PHE A 92 -7.71 3.77 5.64
C PHE A 92 -9.08 3.43 5.02
N LEU A 93 -9.77 2.40 5.52
CA LEU A 93 -11.13 2.07 5.09
C LEU A 93 -12.13 3.18 5.44
N GLU A 94 -12.02 3.77 6.63
CA GLU A 94 -12.82 4.92 7.03
C GLU A 94 -12.59 6.12 6.11
N PHE A 95 -11.34 6.42 5.78
CA PHE A 95 -10.97 7.44 4.80
C PHE A 95 -11.60 7.18 3.43
N MET A 96 -11.60 5.93 2.95
CA MET A 96 -12.22 5.55 1.67
C MET A 96 -13.73 5.76 1.65
N ASN A 97 -14.41 5.73 2.80
CA ASN A 97 -15.83 6.08 2.88
C ASN A 97 -16.08 7.58 2.64
N GLN A 98 -15.05 8.43 2.81
CA GLN A 98 -15.15 9.88 2.63
C GLN A 98 -14.67 10.34 1.25
N VAL A 99 -13.67 9.66 0.69
CA VAL A 99 -13.05 10.03 -0.59
C VAL A 99 -13.18 8.87 -1.59
N PRO A 100 -13.81 9.08 -2.77
CA PRO A 100 -13.96 8.04 -3.77
C PRO A 100 -12.58 7.64 -4.31
N LEU A 101 -12.14 6.45 -3.91
CA LEU A 101 -10.84 5.89 -4.19
C LEU A 101 -11.02 4.45 -4.72
N LYS A 102 -10.47 4.14 -5.89
CA LYS A 102 -10.39 2.74 -6.35
C LYS A 102 -9.11 2.09 -5.83
N VAL A 103 -9.20 0.84 -5.42
CA VAL A 103 -8.08 0.06 -4.92
C VAL A 103 -7.97 -1.24 -5.71
N VAL A 104 -6.76 -1.57 -6.13
CA VAL A 104 -6.42 -2.90 -6.64
C VAL A 104 -5.20 -3.40 -5.88
N SER A 105 -5.25 -4.65 -5.45
CA SER A 105 -4.17 -5.32 -4.76
C SER A 105 -3.71 -6.53 -5.54
N PHE A 106 -2.39 -6.69 -5.66
CA PHE A 106 -1.74 -7.88 -6.16
C PHE A 106 -1.06 -8.57 -4.99
N ALA A 107 -1.44 -9.81 -4.72
CA ALA A 107 -0.83 -10.66 -3.72
C ALA A 107 -0.01 -11.76 -4.40
N GLU A 108 1.13 -12.10 -3.81
CA GLU A 108 1.88 -13.29 -4.18
C GLU A 108 1.31 -14.54 -3.51
N THR A 109 1.44 -15.70 -4.15
CA THR A 109 1.01 -16.98 -3.56
C THR A 109 2.17 -17.86 -3.12
N LYS A 110 3.41 -17.53 -3.49
CA LYS A 110 4.60 -18.28 -3.05
C LYS A 110 5.25 -17.59 -1.87
N SER A 111 5.15 -18.21 -0.71
CA SER A 111 5.84 -17.74 0.48
C SER A 111 7.32 -17.56 0.23
N THR A 112 7.80 -16.36 0.55
CA THR A 112 9.20 -16.01 0.40
C THR A 112 9.65 -15.35 1.69
N THR A 113 10.82 -15.78 2.19
CA THR A 113 11.53 -15.08 3.26
C THR A 113 12.28 -13.92 2.65
N HIS A 114 11.91 -12.70 3.01
CA HIS A 114 12.64 -11.49 2.61
C HIS A 114 13.28 -10.83 3.81
N HIS A 115 14.56 -10.47 3.68
CA HIS A 115 15.21 -9.59 4.65
C HIS A 115 15.09 -8.15 4.17
N ILE A 116 14.23 -7.36 4.81
CA ILE A 116 14.12 -5.92 4.54
C ILE A 116 14.74 -5.20 5.74
N LEU A 117 15.80 -4.42 5.50
CA LEU A 117 16.54 -3.70 6.54
C LEU A 117 17.03 -4.60 7.70
N GLY A 118 17.36 -5.87 7.41
CA GLY A 118 17.82 -6.85 8.41
C GLY A 118 16.71 -7.62 9.13
N ILE A 119 15.44 -7.33 8.83
CA ILE A 119 14.28 -7.98 9.46
C ILE A 119 13.71 -9.04 8.53
N GLU A 120 13.44 -10.22 9.08
CA GLU A 120 12.89 -11.37 8.36
C GLU A 120 11.37 -11.24 8.17
N PHE A 121 10.94 -11.25 6.91
CA PHE A 121 9.54 -11.27 6.51
C PHE A 121 9.21 -12.63 5.95
N HIS A 122 8.37 -13.36 6.65
CA HIS A 122 7.62 -14.43 6.02
C HIS A 122 6.30 -13.88 5.49
N LEU A 123 6.23 -13.74 4.17
CA LEU A 123 4.99 -13.39 3.47
C LEU A 123 4.21 -14.69 3.25
N PHE A 124 3.06 -14.81 3.90
CA PHE A 124 2.13 -15.92 3.75
C PHE A 124 0.81 -15.42 3.13
N PRO A 125 0.13 -16.26 2.34
CA PRO A 125 -0.79 -15.83 1.28
C PRO A 125 -2.07 -15.16 1.80
N SER A 126 -2.64 -14.33 0.93
CA SER A 126 -3.99 -13.75 0.88
C SER A 126 -4.45 -12.85 2.03
N ASP A 127 -4.50 -13.32 3.28
CA ASP A 127 -5.23 -12.60 4.34
C ASP A 127 -4.54 -11.30 4.76
N SER A 128 -3.20 -11.31 4.79
CA SER A 128 -2.40 -10.13 5.11
C SER A 128 -2.35 -9.11 3.97
N ALA A 129 -2.45 -9.59 2.72
CA ALA A 129 -2.31 -8.80 1.50
C ALA A 129 -3.64 -8.26 0.98
N ASN A 130 -4.77 -8.70 1.56
CA ASN A 130 -6.08 -8.13 1.29
C ASN A 130 -6.31 -6.90 2.18
N PRO A 131 -6.54 -5.70 1.61
CA PRO A 131 -6.86 -4.50 2.37
C PRO A 131 -8.32 -4.45 2.86
N ASP A 132 -9.14 -5.47 2.59
CA ASP A 132 -10.60 -5.53 2.81
C ASP A 132 -11.41 -4.59 1.91
N THR A 133 -10.85 -4.21 0.76
CA THR A 133 -11.48 -3.30 -0.19
C THR A 133 -10.88 -3.45 -1.58
N GLY A 134 -11.66 -3.11 -2.61
CA GLY A 134 -11.20 -3.17 -4.00
C GLY A 134 -11.04 -4.60 -4.53
N GLU A 135 -10.34 -4.72 -5.65
CA GLU A 135 -10.08 -6.01 -6.32
C GLU A 135 -8.75 -6.60 -5.85
N LEU A 136 -8.71 -7.92 -5.67
CA LEU A 136 -7.52 -8.66 -5.28
C LEU A 136 -7.16 -9.69 -6.35
N PHE A 137 -5.92 -9.62 -6.84
CA PHE A 137 -5.36 -10.56 -7.81
C PHE A 137 -4.21 -11.33 -7.18
N GLU A 138 -4.26 -12.65 -7.28
CA GLU A 138 -3.21 -13.53 -6.76
C GLU A 138 -2.28 -13.99 -7.89
N LEU A 139 -0.98 -13.80 -7.70
CA LEU A 139 0.05 -14.13 -8.69
C LEU A 139 0.92 -15.30 -8.23
N PRO A 140 1.17 -16.32 -9.09
CA PRO A 140 2.00 -17.50 -8.78
C PRO A 140 3.52 -17.20 -8.77
N CYS A 141 3.90 -16.04 -8.24
CA CYS A 141 5.26 -15.54 -8.16
C CYS A 141 5.73 -15.37 -6.70
N LYS A 142 7.02 -15.05 -6.54
CA LYS A 142 7.62 -14.58 -5.29
C LYS A 142 7.55 -13.06 -5.21
N HIS A 143 7.72 -12.50 -4.01
CA HIS A 143 7.53 -11.08 -3.69
C HIS A 143 8.44 -10.20 -4.54
N GLU A 144 9.72 -10.57 -4.61
CA GLU A 144 10.74 -9.93 -5.45
C GLU A 144 10.38 -9.84 -6.95
N HIS A 145 9.49 -10.70 -7.41
CA HIS A 145 9.06 -10.77 -8.80
C HIS A 145 7.69 -10.13 -9.05
N ILE A 146 6.96 -9.73 -8.00
CA ILE A 146 5.65 -9.08 -8.17
C ILE A 146 5.77 -7.77 -8.94
N ALA A 147 6.90 -7.07 -8.76
CA ALA A 147 7.25 -5.86 -9.51
C ALA A 147 8.18 -6.10 -10.71
N LYS A 148 8.59 -7.35 -10.96
CA LYS A 148 9.62 -7.72 -11.94
C LYS A 148 9.22 -8.99 -12.70
N PRO A 149 8.42 -8.87 -13.78
CA PRO A 149 8.07 -10.04 -14.59
C PRO A 149 9.33 -10.61 -15.26
N LYS A 150 9.62 -11.88 -15.01
CA LYS A 150 10.78 -12.58 -15.58
C LYS A 150 10.68 -12.87 -17.07
N ASN A 151 9.47 -12.90 -17.63
CA ASN A 151 9.23 -13.18 -19.04
C ASN A 151 8.15 -12.26 -19.60
N ARG A 152 8.30 -11.85 -20.86
CA ARG A 152 7.28 -11.17 -21.68
C ARG A 152 5.94 -11.94 -21.75
N SER A 153 5.87 -13.20 -21.29
CA SER A 153 4.64 -13.98 -21.26
C SER A 153 3.76 -13.74 -20.03
N LEU A 154 4.23 -13.04 -18.99
CA LEU A 154 3.39 -12.52 -17.88
C LEU A 154 2.58 -11.28 -18.32
N ASN A 155 2.40 -11.09 -19.63
CA ASN A 155 1.72 -9.95 -20.24
C ASN A 155 0.25 -9.86 -19.84
N ASP A 156 -0.39 -10.96 -19.45
CA ASP A 156 -1.81 -10.94 -19.12
C ASP A 156 -2.07 -10.35 -17.72
N ASP A 157 -1.26 -10.70 -16.70
CA ASP A 157 -1.37 -10.10 -15.36
C ASP A 157 -1.06 -8.58 -15.35
N PHE A 158 -0.10 -8.14 -16.17
CA PHE A 158 0.22 -6.72 -16.35
C PHE A 158 -0.75 -6.01 -17.31
N LYS A 159 -1.48 -6.74 -18.17
CA LYS A 159 -2.62 -6.18 -18.89
C LYS A 159 -3.70 -5.78 -17.90
N ASP A 160 -3.92 -6.52 -16.82
CA ASP A 160 -4.91 -6.12 -15.81
C ASP A 160 -4.50 -4.84 -15.09
N ILE A 161 -3.22 -4.69 -14.72
CA ILE A 161 -2.67 -3.41 -14.22
C ILE A 161 -2.87 -2.29 -15.25
N LYS A 162 -2.53 -2.54 -16.51
CA LYS A 162 -2.64 -1.55 -17.59
C LYS A 162 -4.10 -1.20 -17.90
N ASN A 163 -5.00 -2.17 -17.91
CA ASN A 163 -6.43 -2.02 -18.17
C ASN A 163 -7.09 -1.28 -17.01
N PHE A 164 -6.77 -1.66 -15.78
CA PHE A 164 -7.20 -0.94 -14.58
C PHE A 164 -6.72 0.51 -14.64
N ALA A 165 -5.42 0.75 -14.83
CA ALA A 165 -4.85 2.10 -14.94
C ALA A 165 -5.47 2.89 -16.11
N SER A 166 -5.80 2.24 -17.23
CA SER A 166 -6.45 2.88 -18.37
C SER A 166 -7.92 3.24 -18.08
N GLY A 167 -8.68 2.35 -17.43
CA GLY A 167 -10.07 2.58 -17.00
C GLY A 167 -10.22 3.53 -15.80
N MET A 168 -9.09 4.02 -15.26
CA MET A 168 -9.04 5.03 -14.20
C MET A 168 -8.85 6.45 -14.73
N ILE A 169 -8.37 6.59 -15.97
CA ILE A 169 -8.07 7.87 -16.63
C ILE A 169 -9.20 8.29 -17.58
N SER A 170 -10.10 7.36 -17.95
CA SER A 170 -11.33 7.60 -18.70
C SER A 170 -12.47 8.07 -17.81
#